data_AF-A0A8J7U0T1-F1
#
_entry.id   AF-A0A8J7U0T1-F1
#
_cell.length_a   1.000
_cell.length_b   1.000
_cell.length_c   1.000
_cell.angle_alpha   90.00
_cell.angle_beta   90.00
_cell.angle_gamma   90.00
#
_symmetry.space_group_name_H-M   'P 1'
#
loop_
_entity.id
_entity.type
_entity.pdbx_description
1 polymer ?
#
loop_
_entity_poly.entity_id
_entity_poly.type
_entity_poly.pdbx_seq_one_letter_code
_entity_poly.pdbx_strand_id
1 'polypeptide(L)'
;MTAVLRLIGALLAGLHSMLPLPDCRDDWLWSLALAGGVLGLLPMVGSLLVALLRKGTGNRYNVVTCGVFGVIGALCCVVLPWLGFVGVNTIFTTAAHGETVPGVSASLLSSIGKRSCFVGDQRAYLGNAPTVYEVLLHPTETAVAMVIYFGLLVVIPVVGLLFMIMQSRVAMRRGQKWPSRLLWIPFVALILGSAPLSANVMASMWLGFVPA
;
A
#
# COMPACT_ATOMS: atom_id res chain seq x y z
N MET A 1 -4.42 -14.09 -10.86
CA MET A 1 -4.64 -12.63 -10.90
C MET A 1 -6.11 -12.24 -10.70
N THR A 2 -7.06 -12.83 -11.43
CA THR A 2 -8.50 -12.51 -11.35
C THR A 2 -9.11 -12.65 -9.95
N ALA A 3 -8.75 -13.68 -9.17
CA ALA A 3 -9.24 -13.85 -7.81
C ALA A 3 -8.76 -12.75 -6.85
N VAL A 4 -7.50 -12.33 -6.99
CA VAL A 4 -6.89 -11.24 -6.21
C VAL A 4 -7.59 -9.91 -6.53
N LEU A 5 -7.81 -9.63 -7.82
CA LEU A 5 -8.55 -8.44 -8.25
C LEU A 5 -9.99 -8.42 -7.71
N ARG A 6 -10.69 -9.57 -7.68
CA ARG A 6 -12.03 -9.65 -7.09
C ARG A 6 -12.03 -9.32 -5.60
N LEU A 7 -11.05 -9.84 -4.86
CA LEU A 7 -10.91 -9.58 -3.42
C LEU A 7 -10.63 -8.09 -3.17
N ILE A 8 -9.70 -7.50 -3.91
CA ILE A 8 -9.33 -6.09 -3.78
C ILE A 8 -10.49 -5.19 -4.22
N GLY A 9 -11.19 -5.54 -5.30
CA GLY A 9 -12.39 -4.84 -5.76
C GLY A 9 -13.50 -4.85 -4.70
N ALA A 10 -13.74 -6.01 -4.08
CA ALA A 10 -14.71 -6.13 -2.99
C ALA A 10 -14.29 -5.34 -1.74
N LEU A 11 -13.00 -5.37 -1.38
CA LEU A 11 -12.45 -4.56 -0.29
C LEU A 11 -12.67 -3.07 -0.55
N LEU A 12 -12.30 -2.58 -1.72
CA LEU A 12 -12.49 -1.18 -2.11
C LEU A 12 -13.97 -0.78 -2.11
N ALA A 13 -14.86 -1.62 -2.64
CA ALA A 13 -16.30 -1.39 -2.60
C ALA A 13 -16.82 -1.26 -1.18
N GLY A 14 -16.38 -2.15 -0.29
CA GLY A 14 -16.69 -2.10 1.14
C GLY A 14 -16.22 -0.79 1.77
N LEU A 15 -14.94 -0.45 1.60
CA LEU A 15 -14.34 0.77 2.15
C LEU A 15 -15.02 2.04 1.63
N HIS A 16 -15.36 2.08 0.34
CA HIS A 16 -16.06 3.22 -0.26
C HIS A 16 -17.45 3.42 0.35
N SER A 17 -18.18 2.34 0.63
CA SER A 17 -19.50 2.41 1.27
C SER A 17 -19.45 2.81 2.76
N MET A 18 -18.32 2.63 3.44
CA MET A 18 -18.15 2.89 4.87
C MET A 18 -17.84 4.35 5.22
N LEU A 19 -17.60 5.22 4.22
CA LEU A 19 -17.23 6.61 4.42
C LEU A 19 -18.43 7.55 4.20
N PRO A 20 -19.15 7.96 5.27
CA PRO A 20 -20.19 8.98 5.17
C PRO A 20 -19.55 10.37 5.28
N LEU A 21 -18.83 10.81 4.24
CA LEU A 21 -18.50 12.24 4.12
C LEU A 21 -19.70 12.94 3.48
N PRO A 22 -20.47 13.76 4.22
CA PRO A 22 -21.72 14.35 3.71
C PRO A 22 -21.52 15.22 2.47
N ASP A 23 -20.37 15.89 2.35
CA ASP A 23 -20.07 16.79 1.22
C ASP A 23 -19.22 16.13 0.11
N CYS A 24 -18.57 14.98 0.38
CA CYS A 24 -17.63 14.31 -0.54
C CYS A 24 -17.86 12.79 -0.64
N ARG A 25 -19.14 12.38 -0.71
CA ARG A 25 -19.58 10.97 -0.62
C ARG A 25 -19.01 10.04 -1.70
N ASP A 26 -18.58 10.56 -2.85
CA ASP A 26 -18.05 9.78 -3.98
C ASP A 26 -16.51 9.91 -4.13
N ASP A 27 -15.79 10.29 -3.07
CA ASP A 27 -14.35 10.53 -3.17
C ASP A 27 -13.49 9.27 -2.99
N TRP A 28 -12.80 8.90 -4.06
CA TRP A 28 -11.96 7.70 -4.10
C TRP A 28 -10.61 7.87 -3.39
N LEU A 29 -10.14 9.10 -3.18
CA LEU A 29 -8.89 9.37 -2.47
C LEU A 29 -8.88 8.79 -1.04
N TRP A 30 -9.97 9.01 -0.30
CA TRP A 30 -10.10 8.48 1.06
C TRP A 30 -10.23 6.96 1.08
N SER A 31 -10.92 6.40 0.09
CA SER A 31 -11.05 4.95 -0.06
C SER A 31 -9.68 4.29 -0.32
N LEU A 32 -8.85 4.94 -1.14
CA LEU A 32 -7.46 4.54 -1.40
C LEU A 32 -6.58 4.63 -0.15
N ALA A 33 -6.69 5.72 0.61
CA ALA A 33 -5.97 5.86 1.87
C ALA A 33 -6.40 4.78 2.88
N LEU A 34 -7.70 4.53 3.05
CA LEU A 34 -8.17 3.45 3.91
C LEU A 34 -7.66 2.08 3.44
N ALA A 35 -7.66 1.81 2.14
CA ALA A 35 -7.11 0.57 1.60
C ALA A 35 -5.60 0.45 1.90
N GLY A 36 -4.87 1.55 1.77
CA GLY A 36 -3.48 1.67 2.22
C GLY A 36 -3.30 1.32 3.70
N GLY A 37 -4.18 1.83 4.58
CA GLY A 37 -4.15 1.52 6.01
C GLY A 37 -4.46 0.08 6.34
N VAL A 38 -5.45 -0.53 5.68
CA VAL A 38 -5.75 -1.96 5.82
C VAL A 38 -4.54 -2.81 5.42
N LEU A 39 -3.87 -2.47 4.32
CA LEU A 39 -2.64 -3.15 3.90
C LEU A 39 -1.45 -2.85 4.83
N GLY A 40 -1.41 -1.66 5.43
CA GLY A 40 -0.43 -1.27 6.44
C GLY A 40 -0.44 -2.17 7.67
N LEU A 41 -1.60 -2.72 8.03
CA LEU A 41 -1.71 -3.68 9.15
C LEU A 41 -0.95 -4.99 8.90
N LEU A 42 -0.66 -5.35 7.65
CA LEU A 42 0.01 -6.61 7.32
C LEU A 42 1.44 -6.69 7.89
N PRO A 43 2.33 -5.70 7.68
CA PRO A 43 3.62 -5.67 8.36
C PRO A 43 3.55 -5.74 9.90
N MET A 44 2.56 -5.09 10.51
CA MET A 44 2.34 -5.20 11.97
C MET A 44 2.02 -6.63 12.38
N VAL A 45 1.08 -7.28 11.68
CA VAL A 45 0.69 -8.67 11.92
C VAL A 45 1.90 -9.58 11.74
N GLY A 46 2.72 -9.36 10.72
CA GLY A 46 3.97 -10.09 10.51
C GLY A 46 4.93 -9.96 11.69
N SER A 47 5.13 -8.73 12.20
CA SER A 47 5.96 -8.47 13.38
C SER A 47 5.40 -9.14 14.64
N LEU A 48 4.08 -9.10 14.84
CA LEU A 48 3.39 -9.76 15.94
C LEU A 48 3.55 -11.30 15.88
N LEU A 49 3.35 -11.91 14.71
CA LEU A 49 3.52 -13.34 14.52
C LEU A 49 4.94 -13.79 14.84
N VAL A 50 5.95 -13.04 14.39
CA VAL A 50 7.34 -13.31 14.73
C VAL A 50 7.60 -13.17 16.23
N ALA A 51 7.04 -12.16 16.88
CA ALA A 51 7.16 -11.99 18.33
C ALA A 51 6.53 -13.16 19.11
N LEU A 52 5.37 -13.66 18.67
CA LEU A 52 4.69 -14.81 19.26
C LEU A 52 5.48 -16.11 19.07
N LEU A 53 6.00 -16.35 17.87
CA LEU A 53 6.84 -17.54 17.60
C LEU A 53 8.10 -17.54 18.46
N ARG A 54 8.74 -16.37 18.63
CA ARG A 54 9.91 -16.22 19.52
C ARG A 54 9.59 -16.47 20.98
N LYS A 55 8.35 -16.23 21.43
CA LYS A 55 7.93 -16.59 22.79
C LYS A 55 8.05 -18.10 23.00
N GLY A 56 7.79 -18.92 21.98
CA GLY A 56 7.94 -20.37 22.02
C GLY A 56 9.35 -20.88 21.74
N THR A 57 10.05 -20.32 20.74
CA THR A 57 11.37 -20.82 20.32
C THR A 57 12.55 -20.23 21.09
N GLY A 58 12.33 -19.15 21.83
CA GLY A 58 13.37 -18.43 22.57
C GLY A 58 14.38 -17.75 21.64
N ASN A 59 15.67 -17.84 21.98
CA ASN A 59 16.77 -17.25 21.20
C ASN A 59 17.45 -18.24 20.24
N ARG A 60 16.75 -19.31 19.85
CA ARG A 60 17.28 -20.33 18.94
C ARG A 60 17.04 -19.91 17.49
N TYR A 61 18.11 -19.49 16.82
CA TYR A 61 18.08 -19.11 15.41
C TYR A 61 18.58 -20.24 14.53
N ASN A 62 17.82 -21.34 14.46
CA ASN A 62 18.10 -22.43 13.52
C ASN A 62 17.54 -22.11 12.13
N VAL A 63 17.97 -22.88 11.11
CA VAL A 63 17.56 -22.68 9.71
C VAL A 63 16.03 -22.64 9.56
N VAL A 64 15.31 -23.52 10.28
CA VAL A 64 13.84 -23.60 10.22
C VAL A 64 13.21 -22.32 10.77
N THR A 65 13.62 -21.84 11.94
CA THR A 65 13.05 -20.66 12.58
C THR A 65 13.34 -19.40 11.77
N CYS A 66 14.54 -19.29 11.22
CA CYS A 66 14.93 -18.20 10.31
C CYS A 66 14.13 -18.26 9.00
N GLY A 67 13.90 -19.46 8.46
CA GLY A 67 13.05 -19.68 7.29
C GLY A 67 11.62 -19.21 7.54
N VAL A 68 11.03 -19.57 8.67
CA VAL A 68 9.66 -19.13 9.04
C VAL A 68 9.58 -17.61 9.18
N PHE A 69 10.55 -16.97 9.85
CA PHE A 69 10.59 -15.50 9.93
C PHE A 69 10.74 -14.84 8.56
N GLY A 70 11.57 -15.40 7.70
CA GLY A 70 11.74 -14.96 6.31
C GLY A 70 10.44 -15.07 5.52
N VAL A 71 9.72 -16.19 5.63
CA VAL A 71 8.42 -16.38 4.96
C VAL A 71 7.38 -15.38 5.47
N ILE A 72 7.29 -15.17 6.78
CA ILE A 72 6.36 -14.18 7.35
C ILE A 72 6.71 -12.77 6.85
N GLY A 73 7.99 -12.40 6.88
CA GLY A 73 8.44 -11.11 6.36
C GLY A 73 8.13 -10.95 4.87
N ALA A 74 8.41 -11.95 4.06
CA ALA A 74 8.11 -11.95 2.64
C ALA A 74 6.60 -11.81 2.38
N LEU A 75 5.76 -12.60 3.05
CA LEU A 75 4.32 -12.58 2.82
C LEU A 75 3.68 -11.28 3.33
N CYS A 76 3.93 -10.93 4.58
CA CYS A 76 3.26 -9.82 5.25
C CYS A 76 3.83 -8.45 4.89
N CYS A 77 5.13 -8.34 4.57
CA CYS A 77 5.77 -7.04 4.35
C CYS A 77 6.01 -6.72 2.87
N VAL A 78 5.91 -7.70 1.95
CA VAL A 78 6.00 -7.42 0.50
C VAL A 78 4.91 -8.08 -0.32
N VAL A 79 4.76 -9.41 -0.32
CA VAL A 79 3.90 -10.10 -1.30
C VAL A 79 2.44 -9.66 -1.20
N LEU A 80 1.85 -9.71 0.00
CA LEU A 80 0.44 -9.34 0.18
C LEU A 80 0.21 -7.83 -0.02
N PRO A 81 1.00 -6.91 0.57
CA PRO A 81 0.86 -5.48 0.29
C PRO A 81 1.06 -5.14 -1.19
N TRP A 82 2.06 -5.73 -1.85
CA TRP A 82 2.36 -5.48 -3.26
C TRP A 82 1.23 -5.97 -4.17
N LEU A 83 0.67 -7.16 -3.92
CA LEU A 83 -0.53 -7.61 -4.63
C LEU A 83 -1.70 -6.65 -4.44
N GLY A 84 -1.85 -6.10 -3.23
CA GLY A 84 -2.80 -5.03 -2.93
C GLY A 84 -2.57 -3.79 -3.79
N PHE A 85 -1.34 -3.27 -3.81
CA PHE A 85 -0.97 -2.07 -4.57
C PHE A 85 -1.18 -2.24 -6.07
N VAL A 86 -0.69 -3.36 -6.63
CA VAL A 86 -0.88 -3.70 -8.04
C VAL A 86 -2.36 -3.85 -8.36
N GLY A 87 -3.12 -4.56 -7.52
CA GLY A 87 -4.53 -4.78 -7.79
C GLY A 87 -5.35 -3.49 -7.75
N VAL A 88 -5.11 -2.62 -6.77
CA VAL A 88 -5.74 -1.29 -6.72
C VAL A 88 -5.36 -0.47 -7.95
N ASN A 89 -4.07 -0.41 -8.29
CA ASN A 89 -3.60 0.31 -9.48
C ASN A 89 -4.29 -0.19 -10.76
N THR A 90 -4.34 -1.51 -10.97
CA THR A 90 -5.00 -2.13 -12.12
C THR A 90 -6.49 -1.78 -12.18
N ILE A 91 -7.19 -1.76 -11.04
CA ILE A 91 -8.62 -1.40 -11.01
C ILE A 91 -8.82 0.02 -11.57
N PHE A 92 -8.01 0.99 -11.15
CA PHE A 92 -8.15 2.39 -11.60
C PHE A 92 -7.67 2.62 -13.03
N THR A 93 -6.58 2.00 -13.47
CA THR A 93 -6.10 2.13 -14.85
C THR A 93 -7.08 1.47 -15.83
N THR A 94 -7.54 0.25 -15.54
CA THR A 94 -8.57 -0.45 -16.34
C THR A 94 -9.89 0.33 -16.36
N ALA A 95 -10.33 0.87 -15.23
CA ALA A 95 -11.53 1.72 -15.18
C ALA A 95 -11.38 3.00 -16.01
N ALA A 96 -10.20 3.62 -16.04
CA ALA A 96 -9.95 4.80 -16.85
C ALA A 96 -9.99 4.51 -18.36
N HIS A 97 -9.67 3.29 -18.79
CA HIS A 97 -9.88 2.85 -20.17
C HIS A 97 -11.34 2.46 -20.49
N GLY A 98 -12.25 2.50 -19.51
CA GLY A 98 -13.66 2.17 -19.70
C GLY A 98 -13.93 0.66 -19.77
N GLU A 99 -12.96 -0.15 -19.34
CA GLU A 99 -13.07 -1.59 -19.31
C GLU A 99 -13.75 -2.08 -18.02
N THR A 100 -14.29 -3.29 -18.06
CA THR A 100 -14.92 -3.91 -16.89
C THR A 100 -13.87 -4.47 -15.94
N VAL A 101 -14.06 -4.23 -14.65
CA VAL A 101 -13.12 -4.65 -13.61
C VAL A 101 -13.74 -5.78 -12.77
N PRO A 102 -13.09 -6.95 -12.66
CA PRO A 102 -13.61 -8.05 -11.86
C PRO A 102 -13.78 -7.67 -10.38
N GLY A 103 -14.99 -7.86 -9.83
CA GLY A 103 -15.28 -7.62 -8.41
C GLY A 103 -15.68 -6.18 -8.06
N VAL A 104 -15.83 -5.31 -9.06
CA VAL A 104 -16.32 -3.95 -8.90
C VAL A 104 -17.62 -3.82 -9.71
N SER A 105 -18.70 -3.31 -9.10
CA SER A 105 -19.98 -3.14 -9.80
C SER A 105 -19.89 -2.00 -10.82
N ALA A 106 -20.72 -2.06 -11.87
CA ALA A 106 -20.79 -1.00 -12.87
C ALA A 106 -21.21 0.37 -12.27
N SER A 107 -22.04 0.35 -11.21
CA SER A 107 -22.42 1.55 -10.45
C SER A 107 -21.27 2.18 -9.66
N LEU A 108 -20.31 1.36 -9.24
CA LEU A 108 -19.13 1.82 -8.51
C LEU A 108 -18.06 2.32 -9.50
N LEU A 109 -17.91 1.68 -10.65
CA LEU A 109 -17.06 2.20 -11.74
C LEU A 109 -17.56 3.56 -12.27
N SER A 110 -18.88 3.78 -12.30
CA SER A 110 -19.44 5.07 -12.74
C SER A 110 -19.23 6.19 -11.72
N SER A 111 -18.97 5.89 -10.43
CA SER A 111 -18.63 6.93 -9.44
C SER A 111 -17.22 7.50 -9.65
N ILE A 112 -16.28 6.70 -10.21
CA ILE A 112 -14.92 7.17 -10.59
C ILE A 112 -14.98 8.29 -11.65
N GLY A 113 -16.02 8.29 -12.49
CA GLY A 113 -16.23 9.32 -13.50
C GLY A 113 -16.85 10.62 -12.97
N LYS A 114 -17.19 10.68 -11.67
CA LYS A 114 -17.75 11.89 -11.05
C LYS A 114 -16.63 12.84 -10.61
N ARG A 115 -16.98 14.11 -10.43
CA ARG A 115 -16.03 15.09 -9.93
C ARG A 115 -15.75 14.88 -8.44
N SER A 116 -14.48 14.86 -8.06
CA SER A 116 -14.04 14.93 -6.65
C SER A 116 -14.13 16.36 -6.13
N CYS A 117 -14.31 16.48 -4.81
CA CYS A 117 -14.13 17.71 -4.07
C CYS A 117 -12.72 18.33 -4.23
N PHE A 118 -11.68 17.50 -4.35
CA PHE A 118 -10.29 17.98 -4.28
C PHE A 118 -9.57 17.98 -5.63
N VAL A 119 -9.95 17.09 -6.55
CA VAL A 119 -9.14 16.79 -7.74
C VAL A 119 -9.84 16.99 -9.08
N GLY A 120 -11.05 17.55 -9.07
CA GLY A 120 -11.81 17.72 -10.30
C GLY A 120 -12.14 16.37 -10.91
N ASP A 121 -11.50 16.00 -12.03
CA ASP A 121 -11.71 14.71 -12.71
C ASP A 121 -10.88 13.58 -12.08
N GLN A 122 -11.55 12.73 -11.29
CA GLN A 122 -10.93 11.57 -10.64
C GLN A 122 -10.45 10.51 -11.62
N ARG A 123 -11.12 10.34 -12.76
CA ARG A 123 -10.76 9.32 -13.75
C ARG A 123 -9.42 9.65 -14.37
N ALA A 124 -9.25 10.92 -14.77
CA ALA A 124 -7.98 11.42 -15.26
C ALA A 124 -6.90 11.38 -14.17
N TYR A 125 -7.24 11.83 -12.95
CA TYR A 125 -6.28 11.91 -11.86
C TYR A 125 -5.77 10.55 -11.36
N LEU A 126 -6.64 9.55 -11.21
CA LEU A 126 -6.26 8.25 -10.63
C LEU A 126 -5.81 7.23 -11.68
N GLY A 127 -6.48 7.20 -12.84
CA GLY A 127 -6.25 6.15 -13.82
C GLY A 127 -5.28 6.49 -14.95
N ASN A 128 -5.06 7.78 -15.25
CA ASN A 128 -4.12 8.23 -16.29
C ASN A 128 -2.90 8.96 -15.72
N ALA A 129 -2.63 8.82 -14.42
CA ALA A 129 -1.49 9.47 -13.81
C ALA A 129 -0.16 8.87 -14.31
N PRO A 130 0.90 9.68 -14.39
CA PRO A 130 2.25 9.17 -14.57
C PRO A 130 2.64 8.22 -13.43
N THR A 131 3.63 7.37 -13.71
CA THR A 131 4.15 6.43 -12.70
C THR A 131 4.99 7.13 -11.64
N VAL A 132 5.16 6.51 -10.47
CA VAL A 132 6.05 7.01 -9.40
C VAL A 132 7.47 7.23 -9.94
N TYR A 133 7.97 6.33 -10.79
CA TYR A 133 9.27 6.45 -11.44
C TYR A 133 9.38 7.72 -12.30
N GLU A 134 8.39 7.98 -13.15
CA GLU A 134 8.37 9.13 -14.04
C GLU A 134 8.35 10.44 -13.23
N VAL A 135 7.46 10.54 -12.25
CA VAL A 135 7.30 11.75 -11.44
C VAL A 135 8.54 12.09 -10.62
N LEU A 136 9.25 11.08 -10.10
CA LEU A 136 10.41 11.31 -9.24
C LEU A 136 11.72 11.53 -10.02
N LEU A 137 11.92 10.85 -11.15
CA LEU A 137 13.18 10.89 -11.89
C LEU A 137 13.13 11.74 -13.15
N HIS A 138 11.95 11.96 -13.72
CA HIS A 138 11.74 12.79 -14.91
C HIS A 138 10.62 13.82 -14.65
N PRO A 139 10.79 14.72 -13.66
CA PRO A 139 9.75 15.66 -13.29
C PRO A 139 9.47 16.63 -14.44
N THR A 140 8.28 16.54 -15.03
CA THR A 140 7.74 17.48 -16.02
C THR A 140 6.85 18.56 -15.38
N GLU A 141 6.62 18.45 -14.08
CA GLU A 141 5.66 19.23 -13.31
C GLU A 141 6.28 20.47 -12.65
N THR A 142 5.41 21.34 -12.11
CA THR A 142 5.83 22.53 -11.34
C THR A 142 6.62 22.15 -10.07
N ALA A 143 7.46 23.08 -9.59
CA ALA A 143 8.25 22.89 -8.36
C ALA A 143 7.39 22.53 -7.13
N VAL A 144 6.19 23.10 -7.04
CA VAL A 144 5.25 22.81 -5.93
C VAL A 144 4.75 21.37 -6.01
N ALA A 145 4.35 20.90 -7.19
CA ALA A 145 3.93 19.52 -7.40
C ALA A 145 5.07 18.53 -7.08
N MET A 146 6.30 18.86 -7.48
CA MET A 146 7.48 18.04 -7.17
C MET A 146 7.68 17.88 -5.65
N VAL A 147 7.55 18.95 -4.86
CA VAL A 147 7.67 18.89 -3.39
C VAL A 147 6.57 17.99 -2.79
N ILE A 148 5.34 18.10 -3.28
CA ILE A 148 4.21 17.28 -2.82
C ILE A 148 4.47 15.80 -3.12
N TYR A 149 4.87 15.47 -4.35
CA TYR A 149 5.17 14.09 -4.73
C TYR A 149 6.35 13.53 -3.95
N PHE A 150 7.41 14.30 -3.75
CA PHE A 150 8.54 13.86 -2.92
C PHE A 150 8.10 13.58 -1.48
N GLY A 151 7.27 14.44 -0.89
CA GLY A 151 6.68 14.20 0.42
C GLY A 151 5.91 12.88 0.48
N LEU A 152 4.96 12.69 -0.45
CA LEU A 152 4.03 11.56 -0.40
C LEU A 152 4.63 10.23 -0.88
N LEU A 153 5.58 10.25 -1.81
CA LEU A 153 6.13 9.06 -2.46
C LEU A 153 7.54 8.70 -1.98
N VAL A 154 8.22 9.59 -1.24
CA VAL A 154 9.54 9.30 -0.65
C VAL A 154 9.49 9.43 0.87
N VAL A 155 9.10 10.60 1.41
CA VAL A 155 9.16 10.84 2.85
C VAL A 155 8.19 9.90 3.60
N ILE A 156 6.94 9.80 3.15
CA ILE A 156 5.92 8.95 3.77
C ILE A 156 6.35 7.45 3.78
N PRO A 157 6.76 6.82 2.66
CA PRO A 157 7.27 5.44 2.69
C PRO A 157 8.52 5.25 3.56
N VAL A 158 9.43 6.24 3.59
CA VAL A 158 10.61 6.20 4.47
C VAL A 158 10.20 6.24 5.95
N VAL A 159 9.22 7.06 6.31
CA VAL A 159 8.66 7.07 7.66
C VAL A 159 8.04 5.71 8.01
N GLY A 160 7.27 5.10 7.09
CA GLY A 160 6.76 3.74 7.26
C GLY A 160 7.88 2.70 7.46
N LEU A 161 8.99 2.82 6.72
CA LEU A 161 10.17 1.96 6.90
C LEU A 161 10.79 2.13 8.29
N LEU A 162 10.86 3.36 8.81
CA LEU A 162 11.35 3.61 10.17
C LEU A 162 10.47 2.91 11.22
N PHE A 163 9.15 3.01 11.10
CA PHE A 163 8.22 2.29 11.98
C PHE A 163 8.40 0.78 11.86
N MET A 164 8.56 0.25 10.65
CA MET A 164 8.81 -1.18 10.44
C MET A 164 10.13 -1.65 11.06
N ILE A 165 11.19 -0.84 10.97
CA ILE A 165 12.47 -1.11 11.65
C ILE A 165 12.28 -1.10 13.17
N MET A 166 11.48 -0.17 13.71
CA MET A 166 11.19 -0.12 15.15
C MET A 166 10.40 -1.35 15.61
N GLN A 167 9.32 -1.71 14.91
CA GLN A 167 8.48 -2.86 15.22
C GLN A 167 9.25 -4.18 15.12
N SER A 168 10.02 -4.38 14.05
CA SER A 168 10.86 -5.57 13.89
C SER A 168 11.90 -5.69 15.01
N ARG A 169 12.46 -4.58 15.49
CA ARG A 169 13.37 -4.58 16.65
C ARG A 169 12.64 -4.91 17.95
N VAL A 170 11.44 -4.40 18.15
CA VAL A 170 10.61 -4.70 19.32
C VAL A 170 10.22 -6.18 19.33
N ALA A 171 9.78 -6.72 18.19
CA ALA A 171 9.52 -8.15 18.01
C ALA A 171 10.75 -9.01 18.32
N MET A 172 11.94 -8.50 18.01
CA MET A 172 13.24 -9.11 18.32
C MET A 172 13.76 -8.82 19.74
N ARG A 173 13.00 -8.13 20.60
CA ARG A 173 13.41 -7.67 21.95
C ARG A 173 14.75 -6.91 21.95
N ARG A 174 15.05 -6.19 20.86
CA ARG A 174 16.34 -5.49 20.65
C ARG A 174 17.57 -6.43 20.74
N GLY A 175 17.39 -7.74 20.51
CA GLY A 175 18.45 -8.74 20.52
C GLY A 175 19.40 -8.65 19.31
N GLN A 176 19.81 -9.79 18.75
CA GLN A 176 20.63 -9.79 17.54
C GLN A 176 19.97 -8.94 16.45
N LYS A 177 20.73 -8.05 15.80
CA LYS A 177 20.19 -7.07 14.84
C LYS A 177 19.85 -7.71 13.49
N TRP A 178 20.49 -8.81 13.13
CA TRP A 178 20.37 -9.40 11.80
C TRP A 178 18.98 -10.03 11.49
N PRO A 179 18.26 -10.71 12.41
CA PRO A 179 16.96 -11.32 12.09
C PRO A 179 15.87 -10.27 11.83
N SER A 180 16.02 -9.05 12.38
CA SER A 180 15.11 -7.94 12.07
C SER A 180 15.11 -7.60 10.57
N ARG A 181 16.22 -7.87 9.87
CA ARG A 181 16.37 -7.64 8.44
C ARG A 181 15.42 -8.49 7.60
N LEU A 182 15.01 -9.65 8.10
CA LEU A 182 14.04 -10.52 7.42
C LEU A 182 12.65 -9.89 7.32
N LEU A 183 12.37 -8.84 8.10
CA LEU A 183 11.11 -8.11 8.08
C LEU A 183 11.22 -6.80 7.30
N TRP A 184 12.21 -5.96 7.59
CA TRP A 184 12.31 -4.64 6.96
C TRP A 184 12.92 -4.65 5.55
N ILE A 185 13.77 -5.62 5.17
CA ILE A 185 14.28 -5.70 3.79
C ILE A 185 13.15 -5.96 2.78
N PRO A 186 12.24 -6.93 3.01
CA PRO A 186 11.06 -7.07 2.16
C PRO A 186 10.23 -5.78 2.06
N PHE A 187 10.12 -5.02 3.14
CA PHE A 187 9.44 -3.71 3.11
C PHE A 187 10.13 -2.71 2.17
N VAL A 188 11.46 -2.67 2.15
CA VAL A 188 12.20 -1.86 1.15
C VAL A 188 11.89 -2.33 -0.26
N ALA A 189 11.78 -3.64 -0.48
CA ALA A 189 11.38 -4.18 -1.77
C ALA A 189 9.94 -3.78 -2.16
N LEU A 190 9.02 -3.63 -1.20
CA LEU A 190 7.68 -3.06 -1.44
C LEU A 190 7.75 -1.61 -1.91
N ILE A 191 8.56 -0.77 -1.25
CA ILE A 191 8.76 0.64 -1.64
C ILE A 191 9.25 0.71 -3.08
N LEU A 192 10.33 -0.02 -3.39
CA LEU A 192 10.90 -0.04 -4.74
C LEU A 192 9.94 -0.65 -5.77
N GLY A 193 9.21 -1.69 -5.39
CA GLY A 193 8.22 -2.37 -6.22
C GLY A 193 6.98 -1.53 -6.52
N SER A 194 6.78 -0.40 -5.83
CA SER A 194 5.74 0.58 -6.12
C SER A 194 6.12 1.59 -7.21
N ALA A 195 7.41 1.67 -7.59
CA ALA A 195 7.90 2.58 -8.61
C ALA A 195 7.17 2.54 -9.98
N PRO A 196 6.78 1.37 -10.53
CA PRO A 196 6.09 1.30 -11.82
C PRO A 196 4.57 1.57 -11.73
N LEU A 197 4.03 1.85 -10.55
CA LEU A 197 2.60 2.07 -10.34
C LEU A 197 2.25 3.57 -10.45
N SER A 198 0.97 3.87 -10.66
CA SER A 198 0.42 5.23 -10.76
C SER A 198 0.77 6.05 -9.52
N ALA A 199 1.39 7.22 -9.73
CA ALA A 199 1.88 8.09 -8.66
C ALA A 199 0.75 8.54 -7.73
N ASN A 200 -0.40 8.92 -8.28
CA ASN A 200 -1.53 9.45 -7.51
C ASN A 200 -2.22 8.38 -6.66
N VAL A 201 -2.34 7.16 -7.20
CA VAL A 201 -2.85 6.01 -6.46
C VAL A 201 -1.89 5.69 -5.32
N MET A 202 -0.59 5.59 -5.62
CA MET A 202 0.44 5.27 -4.62
C MET A 202 0.55 6.34 -3.54
N ALA A 203 0.45 7.63 -3.88
CA ALA A 203 0.49 8.72 -2.92
C ALA A 203 -0.63 8.58 -1.87
N SER A 204 -1.85 8.27 -2.32
CA SER A 204 -3.01 8.04 -1.44
C SER A 204 -2.84 6.78 -0.60
N MET A 205 -2.40 5.68 -1.22
CA MET A 205 -2.18 4.41 -0.50
C MET A 205 -1.08 4.53 0.55
N TRP A 206 0.05 5.16 0.24
CA TRP A 206 1.15 5.35 1.18
C TRP A 206 0.76 6.25 2.35
N LEU A 207 -0.02 7.31 2.11
CA LEU A 207 -0.52 8.19 3.17
C LEU A 207 -1.34 7.40 4.20
N GLY A 208 -2.18 6.49 3.72
CA GLY A 208 -2.93 5.58 4.57
C GLY A 208 -2.11 4.46 5.19
N PHE A 209 -0.98 4.07 4.60
CA PHE A 209 -0.12 2.98 5.04
C PHE A 209 0.76 3.37 6.25
N VAL A 210 1.09 4.65 6.42
CA VAL A 210 1.96 5.17 7.50
C VAL A 210 1.44 5.09 8.95
N PRO A 211 0.14 5.04 9.30
CA PRO A 211 -0.28 4.81 10.67
C PRO A 211 0.04 3.39 11.15
N ALA A 212 0.79 2.59 10.37
CA ALA A 212 1.14 1.23 10.65
C ALA A 212 2.55 0.93 11.13
#